data_AF-A0A2J5I5U1-F1
#
_entry.id   AF-A0A2J5I5U1-F1
#
_cell.length_a   1.000
_cell.length_b   1.000
_cell.length_c   1.000
_cell.angle_alpha   90.00
_cell.angle_beta   90.00
_cell.angle_gamma   90.00
#
_symmetry.space_group_name_H-M   'P 1'
#
loop_
_entity.id
_entity.type
_entity.pdbx_description
1 polymer ?
#
loop_
_entity_poly.entity_id
_entity_poly.type
_entity_poly.pdbx_seq_one_letter_code
_entity_poly.pdbx_strand_id
1 'polypeptide(L)'
;MSYGSVTNWPRLYRRVYDHLYCGACFEQLEIAFEPRHSDPQLEHGLNPLRFWYESLKIATEKSKRSIANSPEQTLRWLRDAGFSDVSYETVTLLLNPQKQPVCIREAARWYQMAFVETLSVSQLG
;
A
#
# COMPACT_ATOMS: atom_id res chain seq x y z
N MET A 1 1.34 -6.69 6.00
CA MET A 1 2.06 -5.55 5.39
C MET A 1 3.38 -6.06 4.85
N SER A 2 3.44 -6.29 3.54
CA SER A 2 4.62 -6.92 2.95
C SER A 2 5.60 -5.89 2.39
N TYR A 3 5.11 -4.74 1.91
CA TYR A 3 5.95 -3.55 1.73
C TYR A 3 6.53 -3.12 3.09
N GLY A 4 7.85 -2.92 3.17
CA GLY A 4 8.57 -2.75 4.44
C GLY A 4 9.05 -4.04 5.12
N SER A 5 8.52 -5.21 4.75
CA SER A 5 8.86 -6.50 5.36
C SER A 5 9.62 -7.43 4.41
N VAL A 6 9.40 -7.28 3.10
CA VAL A 6 10.03 -8.08 2.05
C VAL A 6 11.20 -7.30 1.43
N THR A 7 12.40 -7.88 1.49
CA THR A 7 13.63 -7.29 0.93
C THR A 7 13.95 -7.76 -0.48
N ASN A 8 13.31 -8.85 -0.94
CA ASN A 8 13.52 -9.40 -2.29
C ASN A 8 12.22 -9.99 -2.84
N TRP A 9 11.44 -9.13 -3.49
CA TRP A 9 10.17 -9.46 -4.11
C TRP A 9 10.26 -10.48 -5.24
N PRO A 10 11.19 -10.38 -6.22
CA PRO A 10 11.34 -11.40 -7.25
C PRO A 10 11.52 -12.81 -6.69
N ARG A 11 12.36 -12.94 -5.65
CA ARG A 11 12.60 -14.24 -4.99
C ARG A 11 11.38 -14.75 -4.26
N LEU A 12 10.61 -13.86 -3.61
CA LEU A 12 9.36 -14.24 -2.95
C LEU A 12 8.37 -14.79 -3.97
N TYR A 13 8.09 -14.06 -5.05
CA TYR A 13 7.12 -14.49 -6.06
C TYR A 13 7.53 -15.79 -6.75
N ARG A 14 8.82 -15.96 -7.06
CA ARG A 14 9.32 -17.23 -7.61
C ARG A 14 9.04 -18.39 -6.67
N ARG A 15 9.32 -18.21 -5.37
CA ARG A 15 9.02 -19.25 -4.37
C ARG A 15 7.54 -19.53 -4.26
N VAL A 16 6.69 -18.50 -4.24
CA VAL A 16 5.23 -18.70 -4.21
C VAL A 16 4.81 -19.55 -5.41
N TYR A 17 5.24 -19.17 -6.62
CA TYR A 17 4.94 -19.91 -7.84
C TYR A 17 5.37 -21.38 -7.76
N ASP A 18 6.61 -21.65 -7.32
CA ASP A 18 7.16 -23.00 -7.22
C ASP A 18 6.43 -23.90 -6.20
N HIS A 19 5.69 -23.31 -5.24
CA HIS A 19 4.96 -24.05 -4.20
C HIS A 19 3.45 -24.15 -4.45
N LEU A 20 2.95 -23.53 -5.52
CA LEU A 20 1.55 -23.65 -5.92
C LEU A 20 1.36 -24.90 -6.78
N TYR A 21 0.22 -25.58 -6.59
CA TYR A 21 -0.19 -26.65 -7.49
C TYR A 21 -0.72 -26.08 -8.81
N CYS A 22 -0.70 -26.87 -9.88
CA CYS A 22 -1.19 -26.44 -11.18
C CYS A 22 -2.66 -25.99 -11.12
N GLY A 23 -2.93 -24.76 -11.57
CA GLY A 23 -4.27 -24.16 -11.56
C GLY A 23 -4.64 -23.43 -10.27
N ALA A 24 -3.74 -23.33 -9.29
CA ALA A 24 -3.95 -22.48 -8.13
C ALA A 24 -3.82 -20.99 -8.47
N CYS A 25 -4.48 -20.14 -7.67
CA CYS A 25 -4.36 -18.69 -7.75
C CYS A 25 -3.53 -18.15 -6.58
N PHE A 26 -2.84 -17.04 -6.81
CA PHE A 26 -2.18 -16.25 -5.78
C PHE A 26 -2.83 -14.87 -5.69
N GLU A 27 -3.27 -14.50 -4.49
CA GLU A 27 -3.83 -13.18 -4.21
C GLU A 27 -2.89 -12.42 -3.26
N GLN A 28 -2.60 -11.16 -3.60
CA GLN A 28 -1.81 -10.27 -2.77
C GLN A 28 -2.61 -8.99 -2.47
N LEU A 29 -2.82 -8.73 -1.18
CA LEU A 29 -3.41 -7.50 -0.69
C LEU A 29 -2.36 -6.66 0.02
N GLU A 30 -2.18 -5.42 -0.43
CA GLU A 30 -1.25 -4.46 0.18
C GLU A 30 -1.92 -3.13 0.46
N ILE A 31 -1.47 -2.49 1.55
CA ILE A 31 -1.88 -1.13 1.89
C ILE A 31 -0.83 -0.18 1.29
N ALA A 32 -1.26 0.67 0.37
CA ALA A 32 -0.43 1.76 -0.13
C ALA A 32 -0.41 2.90 0.91
N PHE A 33 0.76 3.17 1.48
CA PHE A 33 0.94 4.23 2.48
C PHE A 33 0.93 5.64 1.89
N GLU A 34 1.15 5.77 0.58
CA GLU A 34 1.23 7.04 -0.11
C GLU A 34 -0.09 7.81 0.04
N PRO A 35 -0.10 8.97 0.73
CA PRO A 35 -1.28 9.80 0.83
C PRO A 35 -1.62 10.37 -0.55
N ARG A 36 -2.86 10.17 -0.98
CA ARG A 36 -3.37 10.71 -2.25
C ARG A 36 -4.49 11.70 -1.99
N HIS A 37 -4.50 12.78 -2.78
CA HIS A 37 -5.57 13.77 -2.75
C HIS A 37 -6.39 13.66 -4.03
N SER A 38 -7.71 13.79 -3.94
CA SER A 38 -8.60 13.70 -5.11
C SER A 38 -8.52 14.93 -6.02
N ASP A 39 -8.03 16.05 -5.48
CA ASP A 39 -7.75 17.28 -6.23
C ASP A 39 -6.24 17.38 -6.53
N PRO A 40 -5.82 17.31 -7.81
CA PRO A 40 -4.42 17.43 -8.23
C PRO A 40 -3.76 18.77 -7.88
N GLN A 41 -4.54 19.85 -7.72
CA GLN A 41 -4.00 21.15 -7.35
C GLN A 41 -3.54 21.18 -5.88
N LEU A 42 -4.25 20.45 -5.02
CA LEU A 42 -3.91 20.31 -3.60
C LEU A 42 -2.87 19.21 -3.35
N GLU A 43 -2.68 18.30 -4.31
CA GLU A 43 -1.64 17.27 -4.24
C GLU A 43 -0.23 17.88 -4.13
N HIS A 44 0.00 19.03 -4.76
CA HIS A 44 1.30 19.73 -4.80
C HIS A 44 1.52 20.70 -3.62
N GLY A 45 0.55 20.86 -2.72
CA GLY A 45 0.69 21.71 -1.53
C GLY A 45 1.59 21.11 -0.45
N LEU A 46 2.07 21.97 0.48
CA LEU A 46 2.74 21.55 1.72
C LEU A 46 1.75 20.81 2.63
N ASN A 47 1.54 19.52 2.36
CA ASN A 47 0.71 18.64 3.17
C ASN A 47 1.60 17.91 4.20
N PRO A 48 1.37 18.09 5.52
CA PRO A 48 2.12 17.40 6.57
C PRO A 48 2.14 15.87 6.42
N LEU A 49 1.07 15.26 5.89
CA LEU A 49 1.02 13.83 5.63
C LEU A 49 1.97 13.41 4.50
N ARG A 50 2.12 14.25 3.46
CA ARG A 50 3.06 13.99 2.38
C ARG A 50 4.50 14.07 2.89
N PHE A 51 4.80 15.08 3.70
CA PHE A 51 6.12 15.21 4.33
C PHE A 51 6.45 14.01 5.22
N TRP A 52 5.49 13.56 6.05
CA TRP A 52 5.63 12.36 6.87
C TRP A 52 5.89 11.11 6.01
N TYR A 53 5.12 10.91 4.94
CA TYR A 53 5.29 9.77 4.04
C TYR A 53 6.67 9.78 3.34
N GLU A 54 7.10 10.91 2.77
CA GLU A 54 8.40 11.00 2.10
C GLU A 54 9.55 10.75 3.09
N SER A 55 9.45 11.25 4.32
CA SER A 55 10.44 10.99 5.38
C SER A 55 10.53 9.49 5.70
N LEU A 56 9.38 8.82 5.84
CA LEU A 56 9.32 7.38 6.09
C LEU A 56 9.84 6.57 4.89
N LYS A 57 9.44 6.94 3.66
CA LYS A 57 9.90 6.32 2.42
C LYS A 57 11.43 6.37 2.31
N ILE A 58 12.05 7.55 2.49
CA ILE A 58 13.51 7.70 2.44
C ILE A 58 14.19 6.84 3.51
N ALA A 59 13.67 6.83 4.75
CA ALA A 59 14.23 6.03 5.83
C ALA A 59 14.18 4.52 5.51
N THR A 60 13.05 4.05 4.98
CA THR A 60 12.85 2.64 4.67
C THR A 60 13.63 2.19 3.43
N GLU A 61 13.78 3.05 2.41
CA GLU A 61 14.65 2.81 1.25
C GLU A 61 16.12 2.62 1.68
N LYS A 62 16.63 3.48 2.58
CA LYS A 62 17.98 3.34 3.15
C LYS A 62 18.19 2.00 3.87
N SER A 63 17.13 1.47 4.49
CA SER A 63 17.17 0.17 5.15
C SER A 63 16.95 -1.04 4.23
N LYS A 64 16.84 -0.82 2.91
CA LYS A 64 16.50 -1.84 1.90
C LYS A 64 15.14 -2.52 2.14
N ARG A 65 14.23 -1.82 2.80
CA ARG A 65 12.88 -2.27 3.13
C ARG A 65 11.87 -1.24 2.65
N SER A 66 11.96 -0.85 1.37
CA SER A 66 11.12 0.23 0.85
C SER A 66 9.63 -0.04 1.09
N ILE A 67 8.92 0.99 1.54
CA ILE A 67 7.45 1.00 1.64
C ILE A 67 6.78 1.55 0.38
N ALA A 68 7.58 1.98 -0.61
CA ALA A 68 7.04 2.55 -1.84
C ALA A 68 6.27 1.47 -2.62
N ASN A 69 5.03 1.79 -2.95
CA ASN A 69 4.21 0.94 -3.79
C ASN A 69 4.52 1.22 -5.27
N SER A 70 4.72 0.16 -6.06
CA SER A 70 4.84 0.25 -7.51
C SER A 70 4.04 -0.90 -8.15
N PRO A 71 2.80 -0.63 -8.58
CA PRO A 71 1.95 -1.64 -9.22
C PRO A 71 2.59 -2.20 -10.50
N GLU A 72 3.17 -1.34 -11.34
CA GLU A 72 3.84 -1.75 -12.58
C GLU A 72 4.99 -2.71 -12.34
N GLN A 73 5.86 -2.39 -11.36
CA GLN A 73 6.99 -3.24 -11.02
C GLN A 73 6.54 -4.57 -10.40
N THR A 74 5.48 -4.54 -9.60
CA THR A 74 4.88 -5.72 -8.99
C THR A 74 4.31 -6.66 -10.05
N LEU A 75 3.54 -6.13 -11.00
CA LEU A 75 3.00 -6.87 -12.13
C LEU A 75 4.10 -7.49 -12.99
N ARG A 76 5.19 -6.75 -13.22
CA ARG A 76 6.36 -7.28 -13.92
C ARG A 76 6.99 -8.46 -13.17
N TRP A 77 7.24 -8.34 -11.87
CA TRP A 77 7.84 -9.42 -11.09
C TRP A 77 6.96 -10.68 -11.01
N LEU A 78 5.63 -10.52 -10.96
CA LEU A 78 4.69 -11.65 -11.01
C LEU A 78 4.78 -12.39 -12.36
N ARG A 79 4.79 -11.65 -13.47
CA ARG A 79 4.95 -12.23 -14.82
C ARG A 79 6.32 -12.92 -14.96
N ASP A 80 7.39 -12.29 -14.51
CA ASP A 80 8.74 -12.83 -14.53
C ASP A 80 8.87 -14.13 -13.69
N ALA A 81 8.06 -14.29 -12.64
CA ALA A 81 8.01 -15.49 -11.81
C ALA A 81 7.28 -16.67 -12.49
N GLY A 82 6.41 -16.40 -13.46
CA GLY A 82 5.65 -17.40 -14.22
C GLY A 82 4.13 -17.28 -14.12
N PHE A 83 3.59 -16.32 -13.35
CA PHE A 83 2.15 -16.13 -13.24
C PHE A 83 1.54 -15.62 -14.55
N SER A 84 0.43 -16.23 -14.99
CA SER A 84 -0.42 -15.75 -16.07
C SER A 84 -1.63 -15.00 -15.51
N ASP A 85 -2.39 -14.32 -16.39
CA ASP A 85 -3.68 -13.70 -16.05
C ASP A 85 -3.64 -12.73 -14.86
N VAL A 86 -2.53 -12.00 -14.74
CA VAL A 86 -2.29 -11.11 -13.60
C VAL A 86 -3.16 -9.85 -13.71
N SER A 87 -4.11 -9.70 -12.80
CA SER A 87 -4.92 -8.50 -12.60
C SER A 87 -4.46 -7.68 -11.39
N TYR A 88 -4.75 -6.38 -11.40
CA TYR A 88 -4.47 -5.48 -10.28
C TYR A 88 -5.68 -4.56 -10.08
N GLU A 89 -6.14 -4.48 -8.85
CA GLU A 89 -7.23 -3.59 -8.45
C GLU A 89 -6.79 -2.72 -7.27
N THR A 90 -7.39 -1.54 -7.15
CA THR A 90 -7.15 -0.65 -6.01
C THR A 90 -8.48 -0.19 -5.45
N VAL A 91 -8.62 -0.31 -4.13
CA VAL A 91 -9.76 0.25 -3.40
C VAL A 91 -9.28 1.48 -2.64
N THR A 92 -9.82 2.63 -3.00
CA THR A 92 -9.49 3.90 -2.32
C THR A 92 -10.29 4.02 -1.04
N LEU A 93 -9.59 4.08 0.10
CA LEU A 93 -10.19 4.39 1.39
C LEU A 93 -10.10 5.90 1.62
N LEU A 94 -11.25 6.59 1.65
CA LEU A 94 -11.30 8.01 1.96
C LEU A 94 -11.10 8.24 3.46
N LEU A 95 -10.17 9.10 3.84
CA LEU A 95 -10.01 9.50 5.25
C LEU A 95 -11.24 10.25 5.80
N ASN A 96 -12.11 10.78 4.92
CA ASN A 96 -13.39 11.35 5.29
C ASN A 96 -14.56 10.36 5.00
N PRO A 97 -15.32 9.91 6.03
CA PRO A 97 -16.41 8.93 5.89
C PRO A 97 -17.61 9.38 5.07
N GLN A 98 -17.84 10.69 4.93
CA GLN A 98 -19.13 11.24 4.50
C GLN A 98 -19.50 10.94 3.04
N LYS A 99 -18.60 10.34 2.26
CA LYS A 99 -18.79 10.05 0.82
C LYS A 99 -18.49 8.60 0.42
N GLN A 100 -18.51 7.65 1.36
CA GLN A 100 -18.11 6.28 1.05
C GLN A 100 -19.26 5.32 0.70
N PRO A 101 -19.07 4.40 -0.26
CA PRO A 101 -19.96 3.28 -0.49
C PRO A 101 -20.14 2.43 0.78
N VAL A 102 -21.34 1.86 0.96
CA VAL A 102 -21.71 1.05 2.13
C VAL A 102 -20.76 -0.13 2.34
N CYS A 103 -20.29 -0.76 1.25
CA CYS A 103 -19.44 -1.96 1.31
C CYS A 103 -18.04 -1.71 1.88
N ILE A 104 -17.48 -0.51 1.78
CA ILE A 104 -16.13 -0.19 2.27
C ILE A 104 -16.14 0.59 3.60
N ARG A 105 -17.33 0.94 4.10
CA ARG A 105 -17.51 1.85 5.25
C ARG A 105 -16.82 1.36 6.52
N GLU A 106 -16.92 0.06 6.82
CA GLU A 106 -16.28 -0.50 8.02
C GLU A 106 -14.75 -0.47 7.90
N ALA A 107 -14.19 -0.91 6.77
CA ALA A 107 -12.74 -0.88 6.54
C ALA A 107 -12.18 0.55 6.65
N ALA A 108 -12.86 1.51 6.05
CA ALA A 108 -12.48 2.91 6.16
C ALA A 108 -12.62 3.48 7.57
N ARG A 109 -13.64 3.08 8.33
CA ARG A 109 -13.80 3.48 9.73
C ARG A 109 -12.61 3.02 10.56
N TRP A 110 -12.21 1.74 10.43
CA TRP A 110 -11.01 1.21 11.10
C TRP A 110 -9.75 1.98 10.70
N TYR A 111 -9.58 2.25 9.41
CA TYR A 111 -8.42 2.99 8.91
C TYR A 111 -8.38 4.43 9.42
N GLN A 112 -9.53 5.11 9.46
CA GLN A 112 -9.65 6.45 10.01
C GLN A 112 -9.33 6.49 11.50
N MET A 113 -9.85 5.54 12.30
CA MET A 113 -9.58 5.49 13.74
C MET A 113 -8.08 5.37 14.02
N ALA A 114 -7.38 4.49 13.29
CA ALA A 114 -5.92 4.34 13.43
C ALA A 114 -5.17 5.66 13.16
N PHE A 115 -5.57 6.42 12.15
CA PHE A 115 -4.98 7.73 11.86
C PHE A 115 -5.31 8.77 12.94
N VAL A 116 -6.57 8.87 13.38
CA VAL A 116 -7.01 9.85 14.38
C VAL A 116 -6.32 9.61 15.73
N GLU A 117 -6.24 8.35 16.17
CA GLU A 117 -5.55 8.00 17.42
C GLU A 117 -4.07 8.38 17.35
N THR A 118 -3.39 8.05 16.24
CA THR A 118 -1.98 8.39 16.04
C THR A 118 -1.73 9.91 16.10
N LEU A 119 -2.61 10.71 15.49
CA LEU A 119 -2.52 12.17 15.53
C LEU A 119 -2.82 12.73 16.92
N SER A 120 -3.81 12.18 17.62
CA SER A 120 -4.17 12.64 18.97
C SER A 120 -3.06 12.42 20.00
N VAL A 121 -2.32 11.31 19.89
CA VAL A 121 -1.19 11.00 20.78
C VAL A 121 0.00 11.93 20.50
N SER A 122 0.19 12.36 19.26
CA SER A 122 1.27 13.29 18.89
C SER A 122 1.10 14.73 19.40
N GLN A 123 -0.08 15.08 19.93
CA GLN A 123 -0.35 16.39 20.53
C GLN A 123 -0.16 16.44 22.06
N LEU A 124 0.21 15.30 22.67
CA LEU A 124 0.44 15.18 24.12
C LEU A 124 1.94 15.10 24.48
N GLY A 125 2.84 15.40 23.54
CA GLY A 125 4.30 15.39 23.71
C GLY A 125 4.92 16.77 23.57
#